data_AF-A0A957VWQ4-F1
#
_entry.id   AF-A0A957VWQ4-F1
#
_cell.length_a   1.000
_cell.length_b   1.000
_cell.length_c   1.000
_cell.angle_alpha   90.00
_cell.angle_beta   90.00
_cell.angle_gamma   90.00
#
_symmetry.space_group_name_H-M   'P 1'
#
loop_
_entity.id
_entity.type
_entity.pdbx_description
1 polymer ?
#
loop_
_entity_poly.entity_id
_entity_poly.type
_entity_poly.pdbx_seq_one_letter_code
_entity_poly.pdbx_strand_id
1 'polypeptide(L)'
;MIFEATKQQVEQFNRDGYLIVRSLFDQEEMDLLIHKSKADAGMQEDAYGRLDKGGRTIKLALWNDPKDDLYGMFSRCRRIVDNMETLLDGEVYHYHSKMILKEPRVGGAW
;
A
#
# COMPACT_ATOMS: atom_id res chain seq x y z
N MET A 1 -11.00 -14.71 -10.12
CA MET A 1 -12.10 -13.75 -9.96
C MET A 1 -11.58 -12.57 -9.16
N ILE A 2 -12.00 -11.35 -9.49
CA ILE A 2 -11.62 -10.14 -8.75
C ILE A 2 -12.50 -10.09 -7.49
N PHE A 3 -11.92 -9.73 -6.35
CA PHE A 3 -12.68 -9.50 -5.12
C PHE A 3 -13.65 -8.33 -5.32
N GLU A 4 -14.88 -8.46 -4.83
CA GLU A 4 -15.89 -7.39 -4.84
C GLU A 4 -16.49 -7.29 -3.44
N ALA A 5 -16.49 -6.09 -2.85
CA ALA A 5 -16.99 -5.87 -1.51
C ALA A 5 -18.50 -6.10 -1.45
N THR A 6 -18.94 -7.01 -0.58
CA THR A 6 -20.36 -7.25 -0.32
C THR A 6 -20.96 -6.14 0.54
N LYS A 7 -22.29 -6.01 0.54
CA LYS A 7 -23.00 -5.06 1.43
C LYS A 7 -22.62 -5.23 2.90
N GLN A 8 -22.49 -6.47 3.36
CA GLN A 8 -22.08 -6.77 4.73
C GLN A 8 -20.65 -6.29 5.04
N GLN A 9 -19.74 -6.37 4.06
CA GLN A 9 -18.38 -5.87 4.20
C GLN A 9 -18.31 -4.34 4.15
N VAL A 10 -19.16 -3.68 3.36
CA VAL A 10 -19.33 -2.22 3.38
C VAL A 10 -19.83 -1.77 4.75
N GLU A 11 -20.85 -2.44 5.30
CA GLU A 11 -21.33 -2.17 6.67
C GLU A 11 -20.24 -2.40 7.72
N GLN A 12 -19.43 -3.46 7.57
CA GLN A 12 -18.29 -3.71 8.44
C GLN A 12 -17.26 -2.58 8.38
N PHE A 13 -16.87 -2.17 7.17
CA PHE A 13 -15.94 -1.06 6.96
C PHE A 13 -16.45 0.23 7.60
N ASN A 14 -17.73 0.56 7.43
CA ASN A 14 -18.34 1.75 8.01
C ASN A 14 -18.40 1.74 9.54
N ARG A 15 -18.59 0.56 10.16
CA ARG A 15 -18.60 0.42 11.62
C ARG A 15 -17.20 0.41 12.22
N ASP A 16 -16.29 -0.35 11.62
CA ASP A 16 -14.99 -0.68 12.22
C ASP A 16 -13.88 0.29 11.76
N GLY A 17 -14.11 1.03 10.66
CA GLY A 17 -13.14 1.90 10.01
C GLY A 17 -12.11 1.15 9.16
N TYR A 18 -12.25 -0.17 8.99
CA TYR A 18 -11.37 -1.01 8.18
C TYR A 18 -12.08 -2.28 7.69
N LEU A 19 -11.52 -2.90 6.64
CA LEU A 19 -11.92 -4.21 6.14
C LEU A 19 -10.66 -5.05 5.88
N ILE A 20 -10.65 -6.30 6.35
CA ILE A 20 -9.56 -7.24 6.08
C ILE A 20 -9.99 -8.22 4.99
N VAL A 21 -9.34 -8.14 3.83
CA VAL A 21 -9.51 -9.10 2.74
C VAL A 21 -8.28 -9.98 2.66
N ARG A 22 -8.44 -11.27 2.97
CA ARG A 22 -7.33 -12.23 2.91
C ARG A 22 -7.05 -12.59 1.46
N SER A 23 -5.77 -12.67 1.10
CA SER A 23 -5.32 -13.05 -0.23
C SER A 23 -5.97 -12.20 -1.34
N LEU A 24 -6.05 -10.89 -1.12
CA LEU A 24 -6.50 -9.95 -2.16
C LEU A 24 -5.58 -10.04 -3.39
N PHE A 25 -4.29 -10.24 -3.16
CA PHE A 25 -3.32 -10.65 -4.19
C PHE A 25 -2.85 -12.06 -3.86
N ASP A 26 -2.57 -12.83 -4.90
CA ASP A 26 -2.02 -14.17 -4.74
C ASP A 26 -0.53 -14.14 -4.39
N GLN A 27 0.04 -15.30 -4.11
CA GLN A 27 1.43 -15.40 -3.68
C GLN A 27 2.41 -14.97 -4.78
N GLU A 28 2.12 -15.26 -6.05
CA GLU A 28 2.99 -14.94 -7.18
C GLU A 28 3.05 -13.42 -7.40
N GLU A 29 1.89 -12.77 -7.41
CA GLU A 29 1.77 -11.31 -7.48
C GLU A 29 2.56 -10.63 -6.35
N MET A 30 2.41 -11.14 -5.12
CA MET A 30 3.10 -10.59 -3.95
C MET A 30 4.60 -10.85 -3.97
N ASP A 31 5.05 -12.02 -4.46
CA ASP A 31 6.48 -12.35 -4.59
C ASP A 31 7.17 -11.42 -5.60
N LEU A 32 6.52 -11.09 -6.71
CA LEU A 32 7.02 -10.10 -7.66
C LEU A 32 7.19 -8.72 -7.02
N LEU A 33 6.20 -8.28 -6.23
CA LEU A 33 6.27 -6.99 -5.53
C LEU A 33 7.40 -6.98 -4.49
N ILE A 34 7.56 -8.07 -3.74
CA ILE A 34 8.65 -8.23 -2.76
C ILE A 34 10.01 -8.22 -3.48
N HIS A 35 10.16 -8.97 -4.57
CA HIS A 35 11.40 -9.01 -5.33
C HIS A 35 11.77 -7.64 -5.87
N LYS A 36 10.82 -6.95 -6.51
CA LYS A 36 10.99 -5.57 -7.00
C LYS A 36 11.41 -4.63 -5.86
N SER A 37 10.74 -4.68 -4.71
CA SER A 37 11.08 -3.80 -3.57
C SER A 37 12.48 -3.99 -2.99
N LYS A 38 13.02 -5.21 -3.07
CA LYS A 38 14.38 -5.54 -2.62
C LYS A 38 15.45 -5.20 -3.67
N ALA A 39 15.11 -5.29 -4.95
CA ALA A 39 16.04 -5.06 -6.05
C ALA A 39 16.09 -3.58 -6.51
N ASP A 40 15.11 -2.76 -6.12
CA ASP A 40 14.99 -1.38 -6.57
C ASP A 40 15.96 -0.44 -5.83
N ALA A 41 17.20 -0.37 -6.32
CA ALA A 41 18.22 0.53 -5.79
C ALA A 41 17.80 2.01 -5.86
N GLY A 42 17.08 2.42 -6.91
CA GLY A 42 16.59 3.80 -7.03
C GLY A 42 15.60 4.15 -5.92
N MET A 43 14.68 3.24 -5.58
CA MET A 43 13.78 3.43 -4.45
C MET A 43 14.51 3.45 -3.09
N GLN A 44 15.64 2.75 -2.95
CA GLN A 44 16.48 2.81 -1.74
C GLN A 44 17.25 4.13 -1.63
N GLU A 45 17.69 4.69 -2.77
CA GLU A 45 18.35 5.99 -2.84
C GLU A 45 17.37 7.15 -2.57
N ASP A 46 16.17 7.06 -3.15
CA ASP A 46 15.07 8.01 -2.92
C ASP A 46 14.50 7.89 -1.49
N ALA A 47 14.78 6.78 -0.79
CA ALA A 47 14.34 6.59 0.58
C ALA A 47 15.15 7.51 1.51
N TYR A 48 14.53 8.58 1.98
CA TYR A 48 15.15 9.49 2.92
C TYR A 48 14.82 9.12 4.37
N GLY A 49 15.78 9.37 5.25
CA GLY A 49 15.60 9.22 6.69
C GLY A 49 14.74 10.34 7.25
N ARG A 50 13.59 10.00 7.84
CA ARG A 50 12.80 10.95 8.64
C ARG A 50 12.84 10.54 10.10
N LEU A 51 13.18 11.47 10.99
CA LEU A 51 13.11 11.23 12.44
C LEU A 51 11.64 11.13 12.87
N ASP A 52 11.32 10.10 13.65
CA ASP A 52 10.07 10.06 14.42
C ASP A 52 10.13 11.01 15.62
N LYS A 53 9.02 11.15 16.35
CA LYS A 53 8.95 11.99 17.55
C LYS A 53 9.92 11.57 18.67
N GLY A 54 10.47 10.36 18.62
CA GLY A 54 11.45 9.82 19.57
C GLY A 54 12.90 9.85 19.08
N GLY A 55 13.19 10.48 17.93
CA GLY A 55 14.54 10.58 17.37
C GLY A 55 15.03 9.32 16.64
N ARG A 56 14.15 8.36 16.34
CA ARG A 56 14.49 7.17 15.55
C ARG A 56 14.23 7.42 14.08
N THR A 57 15.14 6.97 13.22
CA THR A 57 15.03 7.18 11.76
C THR A 57 14.10 6.16 11.10
N ILE A 58 13.10 6.65 10.37
CA ILE A 58 12.30 5.87 9.42
C ILE A 58 12.92 6.05 8.04
N LYS A 59 13.18 4.94 7.35
CA LYS A 59 13.46 4.97 5.90
C LYS A 59 12.13 4.88 5.16
N LEU A 60 11.83 5.89 4.36
CA LEU A 60 10.59 5.95 3.60
C LEU A 60 10.83 6.50 2.20
N ALA A 61 10.18 5.89 1.21
CA ALA A 61 10.06 6.42 -0.14
C ALA A 61 8.62 6.89 -0.36
N LEU A 62 8.44 8.08 -0.93
CA LEU A 62 7.14 8.69 -1.23
C LEU A 62 7.06 9.08 -2.69
N TRP A 63 5.90 8.87 -3.29
CA TRP A 63 5.58 9.38 -4.61
C TRP A 63 4.10 9.69 -4.70
N ASN A 64 3.76 10.72 -5.46
CA ASN A 64 2.37 11.13 -5.66
C ASN A 64 1.80 10.52 -6.95
N ASP A 65 2.61 10.46 -8.00
CA ASP A 65 2.16 9.96 -9.30
C ASP A 65 2.40 8.46 -9.45
N PRO A 66 1.36 7.64 -9.70
CA PRO A 66 1.53 6.22 -9.97
C PRO A 66 2.14 6.05 -11.36
N LYS A 67 3.38 5.55 -11.40
CA LYS A 67 4.13 5.31 -12.63
C LYS A 67 3.61 4.07 -13.38
N ASP A 68 4.10 3.87 -14.59
CA ASP A 68 3.90 2.61 -15.32
C ASP A 68 4.89 1.54 -14.86
N ASP A 69 4.85 1.24 -13.56
CA ASP A 69 5.66 0.22 -12.90
C ASP A 69 4.78 -0.63 -11.98
N LEU A 70 5.40 -1.63 -11.35
CA LEU A 70 4.67 -2.56 -10.48
C LEU A 70 3.98 -1.85 -9.30
N TYR A 71 4.57 -0.79 -8.75
CA TYR A 71 3.95 -0.06 -7.64
C TYR A 71 2.72 0.72 -8.09
N GLY A 72 2.84 1.43 -9.21
CA GLY A 72 1.75 2.18 -9.81
C GLY A 72 0.61 1.26 -10.27
N MET A 73 0.95 0.10 -10.86
CA MET A 73 -0.02 -0.92 -11.24
C MET A 73 -0.82 -1.44 -10.04
N PHE A 74 -0.15 -1.78 -8.93
CA PHE A 74 -0.85 -2.22 -7.71
C PHE A 74 -1.75 -1.14 -7.14
N SER A 75 -1.34 0.15 -7.17
CA SER A 75 -2.15 1.23 -6.61
C SER A 75 -3.36 1.62 -7.46
N ARG A 76 -3.38 1.30 -8.76
CA ARG A 76 -4.44 1.72 -9.70
C ARG A 76 -5.19 0.57 -10.37
N CYS A 77 -4.93 -0.68 -9.97
CA CYS A 77 -5.64 -1.81 -10.56
C CYS A 77 -7.11 -1.82 -10.11
N ARG A 78 -7.98 -2.36 -10.97
CA ARG A 78 -9.42 -2.50 -10.71
C ARG A 78 -9.74 -3.18 -9.38
N ARG A 79 -8.90 -4.14 -8.98
CA ARG A 79 -9.05 -4.85 -7.70
C ARG A 79 -8.98 -3.91 -6.49
N ILE A 80 -8.21 -2.82 -6.58
CA ILE A 80 -8.16 -1.79 -5.54
C ILE A 80 -9.21 -0.72 -5.82
N VAL A 81 -9.21 -0.11 -7.01
CA VAL A 81 -10.03 1.06 -7.34
C VAL A 81 -11.52 0.75 -7.21
N ASP A 82 -12.03 -0.27 -7.91
CA ASP A 82 -13.46 -0.62 -7.92
C ASP A 82 -13.97 -0.93 -6.49
N ASN A 83 -13.12 -1.53 -5.64
CA ASN A 83 -13.47 -1.79 -4.23
C ASN A 83 -13.42 -0.54 -3.36
N MET A 84 -12.44 0.34 -3.56
CA MET A 84 -12.37 1.59 -2.79
C MET A 84 -13.54 2.51 -3.13
N GLU A 85 -13.95 2.59 -4.40
CA GLU A 85 -15.15 3.33 -4.80
C GLU A 85 -16.41 2.77 -4.12
N THR A 86 -16.52 1.45 -4.03
CA THR A 86 -17.62 0.78 -3.34
C THR A 86 -17.61 1.05 -1.84
N LEU A 87 -16.43 1.03 -1.19
CA LEU A 87 -16.31 1.22 0.26
C LEU A 87 -16.45 2.69 0.67
N LEU A 88 -16.05 3.63 -0.18
CA LEU A 88 -16.08 5.08 0.08
C LEU A 88 -17.30 5.79 -0.53
N ASP A 89 -18.16 5.06 -1.25
CA ASP A 89 -19.39 5.56 -1.90
C ASP A 89 -19.14 6.75 -2.83
N GLY A 90 -18.16 6.61 -3.72
CA GLY A 90 -17.82 7.65 -4.69
C GLY A 90 -16.53 7.41 -5.45
N GLU A 91 -16.22 8.30 -6.39
CA GLU A 91 -14.96 8.27 -7.14
C GLU A 91 -13.76 8.44 -6.20
N VAL A 92 -12.71 7.67 -6.46
CA VAL A 92 -11.47 7.72 -5.69
C VAL A 92 -10.31 8.17 -6.56
N TYR A 93 -9.38 8.92 -5.95
CA TYR A 93 -8.14 9.31 -6.59
C TYR A 93 -6.95 8.77 -5.79
N HIS A 94 -5.91 8.35 -6.50
CA HIS A 94 -4.63 8.10 -5.87
C HIS A 94 -3.98 9.44 -5.52
N TYR A 95 -3.76 9.69 -4.24
CA TYR A 95 -3.11 10.93 -3.77
C TYR A 95 -1.60 10.74 -3.62
N HIS A 96 -1.20 9.68 -2.93
CA HIS A 96 0.20 9.34 -2.73
C HIS A 96 0.36 7.88 -2.32
N SER A 97 1.52 7.34 -2.60
CA SER A 97 1.98 6.05 -2.11
C SER A 97 3.18 6.23 -1.20
N LYS A 98 3.31 5.29 -0.26
CA LYS A 98 4.44 5.24 0.68
C LYS A 98 4.98 3.83 0.72
N MET A 99 6.29 3.68 0.56
CA MET A 99 6.98 2.47 1.00
C MET A 99 7.69 2.75 2.32
N ILE A 100 7.37 1.95 3.34
CA ILE A 100 7.96 2.05 4.67
C ILE A 100 8.90 0.87 4.86
N LEU A 101 10.20 1.16 4.94
CA LEU A 101 11.21 0.12 5.12
C LEU A 101 11.45 -0.11 6.62
N LYS A 102 11.21 -1.35 7.06
CA LYS A 102 11.41 -1.76 8.45
C LYS A 102 12.64 -2.64 8.55
N GLU A 103 13.71 -2.08 9.10
CA GLU A 103 14.92 -2.83 9.42
C GLU A 103 14.64 -3.80 10.58
N PRO A 104 15.23 -5.01 10.56
CA PRO A 104 15.08 -5.95 11.65
C PRO A 104 15.70 -5.40 12.95
N ARG A 105 15.08 -5.71 14.10
CA ARG A 105 15.62 -5.46 15.46
C ARG A 105 15.73 -3.99 15.90
N VAL A 106 15.27 -3.02 15.11
CA VAL A 106 15.32 -1.58 15.50
C VAL A 106 14.01 -1.05 16.10
N GLY A 107 13.03 -1.92 16.36
CA GLY A 107 11.75 -1.59 16.98
C GLY A 107 10.78 -0.79 16.11
N GLY A 108 11.24 -0.29 14.96
CA GLY A 108 10.46 0.55 14.05
C GLY A 108 10.18 1.94 14.63
N ALA A 109 10.31 2.95 13.79
CA ALA A 109 9.94 4.32 14.09
C ALA A 109 8.64 4.67 13.35
N TRP A 110 7.80 5.54 13.93
CA TRP A 110 6.53 6.04 13.35
C TRP A 110 6.28 7.49 13.78
#